data_AF-A0A7R9ZLQ0-F1
#
_entry.id   AF-A0A7R9ZLQ0-F1
#
_cell.length_a   1.000
_cell.length_b   1.000
_cell.length_c   1.000
_cell.angle_alpha   90.00
_cell.angle_beta   90.00
_cell.angle_gamma   90.00
#
_symmetry.space_group_name_H-M   'P 1'
#
loop_
_entity.id
_entity.type
_entity.pdbx_description
1 polymer ?
#
loop_
_entity_poly.entity_id
_entity_poly.type
_entity_poly.pdbx_seq_one_letter_code
_entity_poly.pdbx_strand_id
1 'polypeptide(L)'
;MPGPIASLTYFGLICPCFEKEEDRNARSSVNELNQLGACVDWHPVAQNNTSASGFVRGLFSRSQSSSSSMGASPMMAQMKLVDATRDNINNGDPFPELQIKPLGSSSVMESPDLETDDPELGGSAMRSGGGAPAIQLDIPLHHILRVEDSAADPTMVILHTKDIHAVDDKKFQKEAARIAFDSQDKRDKVSLDLKLLIEWHKHKQPHIEEELPRDGLKARAKKAAHFARRELEMRETKRTRESRKAKYIQDSGGLKYTAIAMANRTVGS
;
A
#
# COMPACT_ATOMS: atom_id res chain seq x y z
N MET A 1 -0.89 3.67 20.23
CA MET A 1 -1.70 2.66 20.94
C MET A 1 -1.35 1.29 20.37
N PRO A 2 -1.43 0.18 21.12
CA PRO A 2 -1.27 -1.15 20.55
C PRO A 2 -2.35 -1.38 19.48
N GLY A 3 -2.00 -2.06 18.40
CA GLY A 3 -2.94 -2.34 17.32
C GLY A 3 -3.95 -3.43 17.67
N PRO A 4 -4.95 -3.66 16.80
CA PRO A 4 -6.01 -4.64 17.04
C PRO A 4 -5.46 -6.06 17.25
N ILE A 5 -4.44 -6.49 16.51
CA ILE A 5 -3.85 -7.83 16.67
C ILE A 5 -2.98 -7.92 17.92
N ALA A 6 -2.20 -6.89 18.22
CA ALA A 6 -1.39 -6.80 19.43
C ALA A 6 -2.27 -6.76 20.68
N SER A 7 -3.39 -6.03 20.63
CA SER A 7 -4.35 -5.99 21.73
C SER A 7 -5.02 -7.36 21.91
N LEU A 8 -5.45 -8.02 20.82
CA LEU A 8 -6.03 -9.35 20.83
C LEU A 8 -5.10 -10.38 21.50
N THR A 9 -3.82 -10.38 21.11
CA THR A 9 -2.82 -11.28 21.69
C THR A 9 -2.53 -10.94 23.16
N TYR A 10 -2.43 -9.67 23.51
CA TYR A 10 -2.13 -9.22 24.87
C TYR A 10 -3.26 -9.50 25.87
N PHE A 11 -4.52 -9.20 25.51
CA PHE A 11 -5.66 -9.44 26.40
C PHE A 11 -5.86 -10.92 26.71
N GLY A 12 -5.65 -11.78 25.72
CA GLY A 12 -5.74 -13.22 25.89
C GLY A 12 -4.64 -13.82 26.78
N LEU A 13 -3.54 -13.10 27.05
CA LEU A 13 -2.48 -13.53 27.97
C LEU A 13 -2.76 -13.11 29.42
N ILE A 14 -3.43 -11.98 29.64
CA ILE A 14 -3.64 -11.43 31.00
C ILE A 14 -4.80 -12.11 31.73
N CYS A 15 -5.98 -12.24 31.10
CA CYS A 15 -7.02 -13.14 31.61
C CYS A 15 -7.83 -13.74 30.47
N PRO A 16 -7.59 -15.03 30.14
CA PRO A 16 -8.44 -15.78 29.21
C PRO A 16 -9.91 -15.81 29.65
N CYS A 17 -10.17 -15.61 30.94
CA CYS A 17 -11.47 -15.66 31.58
C CYS A 17 -12.43 -14.52 31.18
N PHE A 18 -11.88 -13.36 30.81
CA PHE A 18 -12.64 -12.16 30.43
C PHE A 18 -12.65 -11.93 28.90
N GLU A 19 -11.99 -12.80 28.15
CA GLU A 19 -11.95 -12.71 26.70
C GLU A 19 -13.32 -13.11 26.14
N LYS A 20 -13.89 -12.25 25.29
CA LYS A 20 -15.11 -12.60 24.55
C LYS A 20 -14.82 -13.80 23.66
N GLU A 21 -15.81 -14.67 23.48
CA GLU A 21 -15.65 -15.86 22.63
C GLU A 21 -15.19 -15.51 21.21
N GLU A 22 -15.71 -14.43 20.64
CA GLU A 22 -15.28 -13.87 19.35
C GLU A 22 -13.79 -13.51 19.32
N ASP A 23 -13.29 -12.85 20.36
CA ASP A 23 -11.89 -12.44 20.47
C ASP A 23 -10.98 -13.66 20.66
N ARG A 24 -11.43 -14.67 21.42
CA ARG A 24 -10.72 -15.94 21.58
C ARG A 24 -10.60 -16.70 20.27
N ASN A 25 -11.69 -16.78 19.50
CA ASN A 25 -11.71 -17.43 18.19
C ASN A 25 -10.80 -16.70 17.21
N ALA A 26 -10.89 -15.36 17.15
CA ALA A 26 -10.00 -14.55 16.33
C ALA A 26 -8.53 -14.78 16.71
N ARG A 27 -8.19 -14.81 18.00
CA ARG A 27 -6.82 -15.07 18.47
C ARG A 27 -6.31 -16.45 18.03
N SER A 28 -7.16 -17.47 18.13
CA SER A 28 -6.86 -18.82 17.63
C SER A 28 -6.56 -18.78 16.13
N SER A 29 -7.45 -18.17 15.34
CA SER A 29 -7.28 -18.03 13.90
C SER A 29 -6.03 -17.24 13.52
N VAL A 30 -5.64 -16.19 14.24
CA VAL A 30 -4.37 -15.47 13.99
C VAL A 30 -3.17 -16.41 14.17
N ASN A 31 -3.15 -17.20 15.24
CA ASN A 31 -2.04 -18.11 15.52
C ASN A 31 -1.96 -19.22 14.47
N GLU A 32 -3.10 -19.82 14.13
CA GLU A 32 -3.20 -20.87 13.12
C GLU A 32 -2.84 -20.37 11.73
N LEU A 33 -3.35 -19.20 11.33
CA LEU A 33 -3.01 -18.55 10.07
C LEU A 33 -1.51 -18.27 9.96
N ASN A 34 -0.88 -17.77 11.03
CA ASN A 34 0.57 -17.49 11.04
C ASN A 34 1.41 -18.78 11.01
N GLN A 35 0.92 -19.86 11.62
CA GLN A 35 1.59 -21.16 11.61
C GLN A 35 1.48 -21.83 10.24
N LEU A 36 0.29 -21.84 9.64
CA LEU A 36 0.04 -22.42 8.31
C LEU A 36 0.63 -21.55 7.20
N GLY A 37 0.66 -20.24 7.39
CA GLY A 37 1.25 -19.27 6.48
C GLY A 37 2.78 -19.27 6.47
N ALA A 38 3.45 -20.08 7.29
CA ALA A 38 4.92 -20.11 7.35
C ALA A 38 5.57 -20.48 6.00
N CYS A 39 4.88 -21.27 5.18
CA CYS A 39 5.35 -21.72 3.88
C CYS A 39 4.15 -21.84 2.93
N VAL A 40 3.98 -20.87 2.05
CA VAL A 40 2.94 -20.87 1.01
C VAL A 40 3.54 -20.60 -0.36
N ASP A 41 2.93 -21.17 -1.39
CA ASP A 41 3.29 -20.88 -2.77
C ASP A 41 2.52 -19.65 -3.23
N TRP A 42 3.23 -18.54 -3.41
CA TRP A 42 2.64 -17.28 -3.83
C TRP A 42 2.77 -17.11 -5.34
N HIS A 43 1.63 -16.89 -6.00
CA HIS A 43 1.58 -16.52 -7.41
C HIS A 43 1.28 -15.03 -7.52
N PRO A 44 2.26 -14.19 -7.90
CA PRO A 44 2.00 -12.77 -8.11
C PRO A 44 1.03 -12.63 -9.29
N VAL A 45 -0.12 -12.01 -9.03
CA VAL A 45 -1.08 -11.71 -10.09
C VAL A 45 -0.38 -10.74 -11.05
N ALA A 46 -0.20 -11.17 -12.30
CA ALA A 46 0.34 -10.29 -13.33
C ALA A 46 -0.53 -9.04 -13.36
N GLN A 47 0.04 -7.90 -12.98
CA GLN A 47 -0.63 -6.61 -13.14
C GLN A 47 -0.74 -6.39 -14.65
N ASN A 48 -1.81 -6.90 -15.25
CA ASN A 48 -2.17 -6.53 -16.60
C ASN A 48 -2.34 -5.02 -16.56
N ASN A 49 -1.40 -4.33 -17.20
CA ASN A 49 -1.31 -2.88 -17.28
C ASN A 49 -2.50 -2.34 -18.08
N THR A 50 -3.70 -2.43 -17.52
CA THR A 50 -4.86 -1.66 -17.98
C THR A 50 -4.80 -0.29 -17.30
N SER A 51 -3.99 0.56 -17.92
CA SER A 51 -4.27 1.95 -18.26
C SER A 51 -4.68 2.95 -17.16
N ALA A 52 -3.83 3.99 -17.04
CA ALA A 52 -4.15 5.37 -16.64
C ALA A 52 -4.20 5.74 -15.14
N SER A 53 -3.02 5.79 -14.50
CA SER A 53 -2.62 6.97 -13.70
C SER A 53 -1.11 6.97 -13.47
N GLY A 54 -0.40 7.70 -14.31
CA GLY A 54 1.03 7.99 -14.14
C GLY A 54 1.26 8.99 -13.02
N PHE A 55 2.33 8.78 -12.23
CA PHE A 55 3.49 9.69 -12.19
C PHE A 55 4.59 9.22 -11.21
N VAL A 56 4.36 8.22 -10.35
CA VAL A 56 5.35 7.85 -9.29
C VAL A 56 6.05 6.50 -9.53
N ARG A 57 5.77 5.77 -10.62
CA ARG A 57 6.45 4.49 -10.93
C ARG A 57 7.79 4.65 -11.67
N GLY A 58 8.27 5.89 -11.85
CA GLY A 58 9.38 6.24 -12.75
C GLY A 58 10.81 6.11 -12.22
N LEU A 59 11.04 5.72 -10.96
CA LEU A 59 12.41 5.66 -10.40
C LEU A 59 12.95 4.24 -10.16
N PHE A 60 12.14 3.19 -10.33
CA PHE A 60 12.59 1.80 -10.13
C PHE A 60 12.34 0.86 -11.32
N SER A 61 11.95 1.37 -12.48
CA SER A 61 11.68 0.53 -13.66
C SER A 61 12.47 1.01 -14.87
N ARG A 62 13.78 0.73 -14.88
CA ARG A 62 14.61 0.79 -16.08
C ARG A 62 15.31 -0.55 -16.26
N SER A 63 14.62 -1.44 -16.98
CA SER A 63 15.11 -2.47 -17.91
C SER A 63 14.15 -3.65 -17.91
N GLN A 64 13.04 -3.53 -18.65
CA GLN A 64 12.27 -4.72 -19.06
C GLN A 64 12.33 -4.82 -20.58
N SER A 65 13.25 -5.65 -21.05
CA SER A 65 13.13 -6.36 -22.31
C SER A 65 11.78 -7.09 -22.34
N SER A 66 11.10 -6.96 -23.47
CA SER A 66 9.87 -7.65 -23.83
C SER A 66 10.03 -9.17 -23.69
N SER A 67 9.68 -9.72 -22.53
CA SER A 67 9.52 -11.16 -22.33
C SER A 67 8.04 -11.51 -22.37
N SER A 68 7.69 -12.37 -23.31
CA SER A 68 6.47 -13.18 -23.34
C SER A 68 6.03 -13.61 -21.94
N SER A 69 4.74 -13.47 -21.65
CA SER A 69 4.06 -13.85 -20.40
C SER A 69 4.03 -15.37 -20.19
N MET A 70 5.19 -16.00 -20.13
CA MET A 70 5.33 -17.36 -19.63
C MET A 70 5.15 -17.27 -18.11
N GLY A 71 4.21 -18.05 -17.58
CA GLY A 71 3.73 -17.94 -16.19
C GLY A 71 4.87 -17.82 -15.20
N ALA A 72 4.83 -16.77 -14.38
CA ALA A 72 5.79 -16.60 -13.31
C ALA A 72 5.69 -17.85 -12.42
N SER A 73 6.83 -18.54 -12.23
CA SER A 73 6.91 -19.68 -11.33
C SER A 73 6.45 -19.25 -9.93
N PRO A 74 5.72 -20.11 -9.20
CA PRO A 74 5.39 -19.84 -7.81
C PRO A 74 6.66 -19.52 -7.02
N MET A 75 6.55 -18.58 -6.10
CA MET A 75 7.62 -18.28 -5.16
C MET A 75 7.18 -18.67 -3.76
N MET A 76 8.06 -19.36 -3.03
CA MET A 76 7.86 -19.65 -1.63
C MET A 76 7.79 -18.34 -0.84
N ALA A 77 6.72 -18.16 -0.08
CA ALA A 77 6.48 -16.98 0.74
C ALA A 77 6.02 -17.36 2.15
N GLN A 78 6.23 -16.43 3.08
CA GLN A 78 5.63 -16.42 4.40
C GLN A 78 4.46 -15.45 4.40
N MET A 79 3.28 -15.96 4.73
CA MET A 79 2.08 -15.19 5.01
C MET A 79 1.95 -14.97 6.53
N LYS A 80 1.78 -13.71 6.94
CA LYS A 80 1.63 -13.33 8.34
C LYS A 80 0.62 -12.21 8.50
N LEU A 81 -0.17 -12.28 9.55
CA LEU A 81 -1.03 -11.18 10.00
C LEU A 81 -0.30 -10.32 11.03
N VAL A 82 -0.24 -9.00 10.81
CA VAL A 82 0.43 -8.04 11.71
C VAL A 82 -0.41 -6.78 11.89
N ASP A 83 -0.08 -5.98 12.90
CA ASP A 83 -0.54 -4.60 12.98
C ASP A 83 0.35 -3.69 12.15
N ALA A 84 -0.25 -2.96 11.22
CA ALA A 84 0.41 -1.94 10.43
C ALA A 84 -0.04 -0.56 10.89
N THR A 85 0.85 0.44 10.79
CA THR A 85 0.58 1.83 11.19
C THR A 85 0.44 2.76 9.99
N ARG A 86 0.62 2.24 8.77
CA ARG A 86 0.68 3.04 7.54
C ARG A 86 -0.49 2.71 6.63
N ASP A 87 -1.62 3.33 6.90
CA ASP A 87 -2.75 3.39 5.98
C ASP A 87 -3.25 4.81 5.87
N ASN A 88 -3.52 5.24 4.64
CA ASN A 88 -4.07 6.55 4.35
C ASN A 88 -5.52 6.69 4.84
N ILE A 89 -6.21 5.59 5.14
CA ILE A 89 -7.61 5.58 5.59
C ILE A 89 -7.71 5.75 7.11
N ASN A 90 -6.81 5.12 7.87
CA ASN A 90 -6.92 5.06 9.33
C ASN A 90 -6.29 6.22 10.10
N ASN A 91 -5.97 7.34 9.44
CA ASN A 91 -5.45 8.56 10.08
C ASN A 91 -4.25 8.35 11.04
N GLY A 92 -3.47 7.28 10.85
CA GLY A 92 -2.34 6.92 11.71
C GLY A 92 -2.65 5.92 12.83
N ASP A 93 -3.89 5.49 12.99
CA ASP A 93 -4.24 4.39 13.89
C ASP A 93 -3.80 3.04 13.31
N PRO A 94 -3.31 2.13 14.18
CA PRO A 94 -2.90 0.80 13.74
C PRO A 94 -4.09 -0.04 13.27
N PHE A 95 -3.89 -0.84 12.22
CA PHE A 95 -4.89 -1.70 11.61
C PHE A 95 -4.28 -3.07 11.27
N PRO A 96 -5.11 -4.13 11.15
CA PRO A 96 -4.61 -5.45 10.80
C PRO A 96 -4.30 -5.51 9.31
N GLU A 97 -3.12 -6.03 8.99
CA GLU A 97 -2.57 -6.16 7.65
C GLU A 97 -2.07 -7.59 7.42
N LEU A 98 -2.49 -8.19 6.31
CA LEU A 98 -1.96 -9.44 5.80
C LEU A 98 -0.71 -9.14 4.99
N GLN A 99 0.45 -9.61 5.47
CA GLN A 99 1.73 -9.49 4.79
C GLN A 99 2.10 -10.83 4.17
N ILE A 100 2.44 -10.82 2.89
CA ILE A 100 2.99 -11.97 2.16
C ILE A 100 4.41 -11.57 1.72
N LYS A 101 5.40 -12.18 2.35
CA LYS A 101 6.82 -11.91 2.11
C LYS A 101 7.47 -13.10 1.44
N PRO A 102 8.14 -12.94 0.30
CA PRO A 102 8.96 -14.01 -0.24
C PRO A 102 9.95 -14.50 0.81
N LEU A 103 10.08 -15.81 0.97
CA LEU A 103 11.18 -16.41 1.71
C LEU A 103 12.43 -16.13 0.88
N GLY A 104 13.07 -14.99 1.13
CA GLY A 104 14.34 -14.66 0.52
C GLY A 104 15.29 -15.82 0.77
N SER A 105 16.13 -16.16 -0.20
CA SER A 105 17.22 -17.15 -0.06
C SER A 105 18.23 -16.80 1.05
N SER A 106 18.01 -15.70 1.76
CA SER A 106 18.79 -15.17 2.87
C SER A 106 18.23 -15.63 4.21
N SER A 107 18.36 -16.91 4.51
CA SER A 107 18.82 -17.37 5.83
C SER A 107 19.13 -18.86 5.73
N VAL A 108 20.16 -19.17 4.92
CA VAL A 108 21.05 -20.24 5.40
C VAL A 108 21.45 -19.76 6.78
N MET A 109 20.95 -20.41 7.84
CA MET A 109 21.51 -20.26 9.17
C MET A 109 23.01 -20.42 8.97
N GLU A 110 23.78 -19.34 9.05
CA GLU A 110 25.16 -19.44 9.48
C GLU A 110 25.06 -20.12 10.83
N SER A 111 25.24 -21.44 10.79
CA SER A 111 25.69 -22.20 11.93
C SER A 111 26.79 -21.36 12.59
N PRO A 112 26.76 -21.14 13.91
CA PRO A 112 27.91 -20.57 14.59
C PRO A 112 29.05 -21.59 14.46
N ASP A 113 29.80 -21.50 13.36
CA ASP A 113 31.00 -22.28 13.15
C ASP A 113 31.98 -21.90 14.24
N LEU A 114 32.40 -22.94 14.97
CA LEU A 114 33.46 -22.90 15.95
C LEU A 114 34.64 -22.10 15.41
N GLU A 115 35.09 -21.14 16.21
CA GLU A 115 36.35 -20.42 16.05
C GLU A 115 37.48 -21.44 15.76
N THR A 116 37.98 -21.42 14.53
CA THR A 116 39.27 -22.01 14.19
C THR A 116 40.14 -20.84 13.74
N ASP A 117 41.05 -20.43 14.62
CA ASP A 117 42.03 -19.38 14.39
C ASP A 117 43.01 -19.78 13.27
N ASP A 118 42.80 -19.25 12.06
CA ASP A 118 43.84 -19.23 11.02
C ASP A 118 43.92 -17.83 10.39
N PRO A 119 45.04 -17.10 10.58
CA PRO A 119 45.29 -15.85 9.89
C PRO A 119 46.06 -16.14 8.59
N GLU A 120 45.50 -15.75 7.45
CA GLU A 120 46.14 -14.85 6.46
C GLU A 120 45.69 -15.06 5.00
N LEU A 121 45.43 -13.90 4.38
CA LEU A 121 45.68 -13.54 2.97
C LEU A 121 44.81 -14.15 1.87
N GLY A 122 43.95 -13.31 1.30
CA GLY A 122 43.56 -13.44 -0.11
C GLY A 122 42.18 -12.88 -0.42
N GLY A 123 42.13 -11.60 -0.81
CA GLY A 123 40.89 -10.91 -1.16
C GLY A 123 40.06 -11.66 -2.21
N SER A 124 38.74 -11.68 -2.01
CA SER A 124 37.80 -12.00 -3.06
C SER A 124 36.66 -11.01 -3.07
N ALA A 125 36.45 -10.51 -4.28
CA ALA A 125 35.68 -9.34 -4.61
C ALA A 125 34.19 -9.50 -4.33
N MET A 126 33.60 -8.36 -4.02
CA MET A 126 32.17 -8.11 -3.89
C MET A 126 31.37 -8.75 -5.03
N ARG A 127 30.74 -9.89 -4.77
CA ARG A 127 29.58 -10.35 -5.53
C ARG A 127 28.34 -9.87 -4.80
N SER A 128 28.04 -8.58 -4.96
CA SER A 128 26.70 -8.05 -4.73
C SER A 128 25.78 -8.64 -5.81
N GLY A 129 25.34 -9.88 -5.60
CA GLY A 129 24.32 -10.50 -6.42
C GLY A 129 23.08 -9.63 -6.39
N GLY A 130 22.67 -9.15 -7.57
CA GLY A 130 21.41 -8.44 -7.74
C GLY A 130 20.25 -9.36 -7.37
N GLY A 131 19.91 -9.38 -6.09
CA GLY A 131 18.72 -10.07 -5.58
C GLY A 131 17.52 -9.50 -6.32
N ALA A 132 16.78 -10.39 -7.00
CA ALA A 132 15.52 -10.02 -7.60
C ALA A 132 14.66 -9.30 -6.55
N PRO A 133 13.97 -8.21 -6.91
CA PRO A 133 13.16 -7.47 -5.95
C PRO A 133 12.10 -8.41 -5.37
N ALA A 134 12.28 -8.79 -4.10
CA ALA A 134 11.27 -9.50 -3.34
C ALA A 134 10.11 -8.52 -3.12
N ILE A 135 9.08 -8.64 -3.95
CA ILE A 135 7.87 -7.83 -3.80
C ILE A 135 7.17 -8.33 -2.54
N GLN A 136 7.13 -7.53 -1.50
CA GLN A 136 6.26 -7.77 -0.34
C GLN A 136 4.84 -7.31 -0.70
N LEU A 137 3.84 -8.14 -0.44
CA LEU A 137 2.44 -7.79 -0.62
C LEU A 137 1.79 -7.55 0.74
N ASP A 138 1.31 -6.33 0.93
CA ASP A 138 0.71 -5.87 2.18
C ASP A 138 -0.75 -5.51 1.91
N ILE A 139 -1.68 -6.23 2.52
CA ILE A 139 -3.12 -6.09 2.29
C ILE A 139 -3.82 -5.78 3.62
N PRO A 140 -4.34 -4.55 3.81
CA PRO A 140 -5.19 -4.23 4.94
C PRO A 140 -6.43 -5.13 4.97
N LEU A 141 -6.81 -5.67 6.13
CA LEU A 141 -7.89 -6.65 6.22
C LEU A 141 -9.24 -6.10 5.77
N HIS A 142 -9.53 -4.84 6.08
CA HIS A 142 -10.75 -4.15 5.64
C HIS A 142 -10.78 -3.90 4.12
N HIS A 143 -9.67 -4.12 3.39
CA HIS A 143 -9.67 -4.09 1.92
C HIS A 143 -10.04 -5.43 1.30
N ILE A 144 -9.99 -6.54 2.04
CA ILE A 144 -10.34 -7.86 1.53
C ILE A 144 -11.87 -7.95 1.49
N LEU A 145 -12.42 -8.02 0.28
CA LEU A 145 -13.86 -8.09 0.04
C LEU A 145 -14.35 -9.53 0.03
N ARG A 146 -13.56 -10.43 -0.55
CA ARG A 146 -13.93 -11.83 -0.74
C ARG A 146 -12.69 -12.72 -0.76
N VAL A 147 -12.84 -13.88 -0.13
CA VAL A 147 -11.90 -15.01 -0.18
C VAL A 147 -12.60 -16.09 -1.00
N GLU A 148 -12.09 -16.37 -2.19
CA GLU A 148 -12.64 -17.36 -3.12
C GLU A 148 -11.75 -18.60 -3.16
N ASP A 149 -12.39 -19.76 -3.17
CA ASP A 149 -11.72 -21.03 -3.40
C ASP A 149 -11.64 -21.24 -4.93
N SER A 150 -10.45 -21.54 -5.45
CA SER A 150 -10.26 -21.68 -6.90
C SER A 150 -10.95 -22.94 -7.42
N ALA A 151 -11.89 -22.79 -8.36
CA ALA A 151 -12.54 -23.92 -9.01
C ALA A 151 -11.57 -24.76 -9.88
N ALA A 152 -10.46 -24.16 -10.32
CA ALA A 152 -9.45 -24.83 -11.13
C ALA A 152 -8.41 -25.60 -10.29
N ASP A 153 -8.16 -25.16 -9.06
CA ASP A 153 -7.17 -25.74 -8.17
C ASP A 153 -7.71 -25.80 -6.73
N PRO A 154 -8.03 -27.00 -6.21
CA PRO A 154 -8.62 -27.15 -4.87
C PRO A 154 -7.64 -26.79 -3.75
N THR A 155 -6.37 -26.55 -4.05
CA THR A 155 -5.35 -26.14 -3.08
C THR A 155 -5.10 -24.63 -3.08
N MET A 156 -5.84 -23.86 -3.89
CA MET A 156 -5.60 -22.43 -4.08
C MET A 156 -6.72 -21.56 -3.53
N VAL A 157 -6.33 -20.49 -2.83
CA VAL A 157 -7.19 -19.38 -2.39
C VAL A 157 -6.89 -18.14 -3.22
N ILE A 158 -7.94 -17.46 -3.63
CA ILE A 158 -7.91 -16.20 -4.36
C ILE A 158 -8.45 -15.09 -3.46
N LEU A 159 -7.62 -14.06 -3.24
CA LEU A 159 -8.00 -12.89 -2.45
C LEU A 159 -8.46 -11.76 -3.38
N HIS A 160 -9.71 -11.33 -3.22
CA HIS A 160 -10.26 -10.18 -3.92
C HIS A 160 -10.28 -8.98 -2.99
N THR A 161 -9.59 -7.90 -3.39
CA THR A 161 -9.56 -6.65 -2.64
C THR A 161 -10.32 -5.55 -3.35
N LYS A 162 -10.71 -4.53 -2.59
CA LYS A 162 -11.25 -3.29 -3.13
C LYS A 162 -10.18 -2.58 -3.97
N ASP A 163 -10.49 -2.29 -5.24
CA ASP A 163 -9.65 -1.42 -6.06
C ASP A 163 -9.89 0.04 -5.68
N ILE A 164 -8.97 0.61 -4.91
CA ILE A 164 -9.01 2.00 -4.45
C ILE A 164 -8.85 2.97 -5.64
N HIS A 165 -8.34 2.49 -6.78
CA HIS A 165 -8.11 3.29 -7.98
C HIS A 165 -9.18 3.11 -9.05
N ALA A 166 -10.13 2.18 -8.87
CA ALA A 166 -11.24 2.03 -9.81
C ALA A 166 -12.14 3.27 -9.79
N VAL A 167 -12.26 3.93 -10.94
CA VAL A 167 -13.13 5.10 -11.14
C VAL A 167 -14.58 4.66 -11.37
N ASP A 168 -14.80 3.44 -11.85
CA ASP A 168 -16.10 2.90 -12.17
C ASP A 168 -16.63 2.02 -11.03
N ASP A 169 -17.82 2.37 -10.53
CA ASP A 169 -18.49 1.67 -9.44
C ASP A 169 -18.80 0.20 -9.76
N LYS A 170 -18.72 -0.21 -11.03
CA LYS A 170 -18.99 -1.57 -11.48
C LYS A 170 -17.79 -2.51 -11.42
N LYS A 171 -16.57 -1.99 -11.18
CA LYS A 171 -15.32 -2.78 -11.15
C LYS A 171 -14.52 -2.57 -9.86
N PHE A 172 -15.20 -2.63 -8.71
CA PHE A 172 -14.53 -2.46 -7.41
C PHE A 172 -13.69 -3.64 -6.94
N GLN A 173 -13.79 -4.80 -7.59
CA GLN A 173 -13.08 -6.00 -7.15
C GLN A 173 -11.87 -6.22 -8.04
N LYS A 174 -10.71 -6.32 -7.41
CA LYS A 174 -9.46 -6.68 -8.05
C LYS A 174 -8.88 -7.90 -7.35
N GLU A 175 -8.42 -8.85 -8.15
CA GLU A 175 -7.65 -9.98 -7.66
C GLU A 175 -6.30 -9.47 -7.15
N ALA A 176 -6.05 -9.64 -5.84
CA ALA A 176 -4.83 -9.16 -5.18
C ALA A 176 -3.76 -10.23 -5.10
N ALA A 177 -4.16 -11.46 -4.76
CA ALA A 177 -3.24 -12.57 -4.55
C ALA A 177 -3.88 -13.92 -4.88
N ARG A 178 -3.05 -14.84 -5.37
CA ARG A 178 -3.31 -16.27 -5.40
C ARG A 178 -2.31 -16.97 -4.50
N ILE A 179 -2.82 -17.76 -3.57
CA ILE A 179 -2.03 -18.45 -2.57
C ILE A 179 -2.35 -19.93 -2.70
N ALA A 180 -1.34 -20.71 -3.05
CA ALA A 180 -1.43 -22.16 -3.11
C ALA A 180 -0.85 -22.78 -1.83
N PHE A 181 -1.49 -23.87 -1.41
CA PHE A 181 -1.13 -24.63 -0.21
C PHE A 181 -0.76 -26.05 -0.60
N ASP A 182 -0.04 -26.74 0.28
CA ASP A 182 0.37 -28.13 0.05
C ASP A 182 -0.78 -29.14 0.18
N SER A 183 -1.88 -28.77 0.86
CA SER A 183 -3.07 -29.60 0.98
C SER A 183 -4.37 -28.79 0.96
N GLN A 184 -5.45 -29.45 0.51
CA GLN A 184 -6.79 -28.88 0.53
C GLN A 184 -7.26 -28.56 1.96
N ASP A 185 -6.97 -29.41 2.95
CA ASP A 185 -7.38 -29.19 4.34
C ASP A 185 -6.76 -27.91 4.92
N LYS A 186 -5.49 -27.65 4.60
CA LYS A 186 -4.80 -26.41 5.01
C LYS A 186 -5.40 -25.20 4.31
N ARG A 187 -5.71 -25.33 3.02
CA ARG A 187 -6.40 -24.30 2.25
C ARG A 187 -7.75 -23.95 2.87
N ASP A 188 -8.58 -24.96 3.17
CA ASP A 188 -9.91 -24.79 3.76
C ASP A 188 -9.84 -24.14 5.14
N LYS A 189 -8.89 -24.57 5.97
CA LYS A 189 -8.64 -23.98 7.29
C LYS A 189 -8.22 -22.51 7.19
N VAL A 190 -7.27 -22.17 6.33
CA VAL A 190 -6.83 -20.79 6.10
C VAL A 190 -7.96 -19.93 5.52
N SER A 191 -8.76 -20.47 4.58
CA SER A 191 -9.92 -19.79 4.00
C SER A 191 -10.95 -19.44 5.09
N LEU A 192 -11.21 -20.37 6.01
CA LEU A 192 -12.10 -20.15 7.16
C LEU A 192 -11.54 -19.12 8.14
N ASP A 193 -10.26 -19.25 8.53
CA ASP A 193 -9.60 -18.33 9.45
C ASP A 193 -9.58 -16.90 8.90
N LEU A 194 -9.28 -16.72 7.62
CA LEU A 194 -9.34 -15.42 6.97
C LEU A 194 -10.75 -14.82 6.98
N LYS A 195 -11.78 -15.62 6.68
CA LYS A 195 -13.18 -15.16 6.73
C LYS A 195 -13.57 -14.70 8.13
N LEU A 196 -13.23 -15.49 9.15
CA LEU A 196 -13.48 -15.16 10.55
C LEU A 196 -12.78 -13.87 10.97
N LEU A 197 -11.51 -13.70 10.61
CA LEU A 197 -10.73 -12.51 10.94
C LEU A 197 -11.24 -11.25 10.24
N ILE A 198 -11.70 -11.38 9.00
CA ILE A 198 -12.33 -10.28 8.25
C ILE A 198 -13.63 -9.86 8.95
N GLU A 199 -14.50 -10.80 9.31
CA GLU A 199 -15.75 -10.49 10.03
C GLU A 199 -15.50 -9.89 11.42
N TRP A 200 -14.60 -10.48 12.19
CA TRP A 200 -14.18 -9.95 13.49
C TRP A 200 -13.70 -8.50 13.38
N HIS A 201 -12.88 -8.19 12.36
CA HIS A 201 -12.38 -6.84 12.14
C HIS A 201 -13.50 -5.85 11.81
N LYS A 202 -14.46 -6.24 10.96
CA LYS A 202 -15.63 -5.42 10.62
C LYS A 202 -16.46 -5.06 11.86
N HIS A 203 -16.67 -6.02 12.76
CA HIS A 203 -17.40 -5.78 14.00
C HIS A 203 -16.71 -4.78 14.94
N LYS A 204 -15.37 -4.75 14.96
CA LYS A 204 -14.60 -3.81 15.81
C LYS A 204 -14.50 -2.41 15.21
N GLN A 205 -14.66 -2.27 13.89
CA GLN A 205 -14.52 -1.00 13.19
C GLN A 205 -15.72 -0.71 12.26
N PRO A 206 -16.95 -0.62 12.79
CA PRO A 206 -18.14 -0.39 11.97
C PRO A 206 -18.08 0.95 11.20
N HIS A 207 -17.44 1.97 11.79
CA HIS A 207 -17.34 3.30 11.20
C HIS A 207 -16.42 3.37 9.97
N ILE A 208 -15.45 2.45 9.83
CA ILE A 208 -14.50 2.47 8.71
C ILE A 208 -15.13 1.96 7.42
N GLU A 209 -16.09 1.03 7.49
CA GLU A 209 -16.83 0.59 6.31
C GLU A 209 -17.79 1.67 5.79
N GLU A 210 -18.36 2.51 6.67
CA GLU A 210 -19.33 3.54 6.30
C GLU A 210 -18.66 4.82 5.73
N GLU A 211 -17.40 5.10 6.10
CA GLU A 211 -16.64 6.29 5.67
C GLU A 211 -15.58 6.05 4.59
N LEU A 212 -15.51 4.88 3.94
CA LEU A 212 -14.64 4.75 2.76
C LEU A 212 -15.14 5.71 1.65
N PRO A 213 -14.35 6.72 1.25
CA PRO A 213 -14.91 8.04 1.05
C PRO A 213 -15.46 8.19 -0.38
N ARG A 214 -16.73 7.86 -0.59
CA ARG A 214 -17.47 8.41 -1.74
C ARG A 214 -17.37 9.94 -1.76
N ASP A 215 -17.28 10.56 -0.58
CA ASP A 215 -17.10 12.00 -0.43
C ASP A 215 -15.64 12.45 -0.40
N GLY A 216 -14.68 11.64 0.02
CA GLY A 216 -13.26 12.04 0.04
C GLY A 216 -12.64 12.10 -1.36
N LEU A 217 -13.02 11.21 -2.28
CA LEU A 217 -12.63 11.34 -3.70
C LEU A 217 -13.28 12.57 -4.34
N LYS A 218 -14.57 12.81 -4.08
CA LYS A 218 -15.26 14.02 -4.52
C LYS A 218 -14.68 15.28 -3.89
N ALA A 219 -14.27 15.25 -2.62
CA ALA A 219 -13.68 16.37 -1.90
C ALA A 219 -12.26 16.67 -2.41
N ARG A 220 -11.44 15.64 -2.67
CA ARG A 220 -10.13 15.79 -3.31
C ARG A 220 -10.28 16.34 -4.73
N ALA A 221 -11.23 15.84 -5.52
CA ALA A 221 -11.54 16.36 -6.86
C ALA A 221 -12.04 17.81 -6.81
N LYS A 222 -12.96 18.16 -5.90
CA LYS A 222 -13.43 19.54 -5.68
C LYS A 222 -12.29 20.47 -5.26
N LYS A 223 -11.41 20.01 -4.37
CA LYS A 223 -10.23 20.77 -3.91
C LYS A 223 -9.23 20.99 -5.05
N ALA A 224 -8.94 19.96 -5.84
CA ALA A 224 -8.08 20.07 -7.03
C ALA A 224 -8.68 21.03 -8.07
N ALA A 225 -9.99 20.91 -8.37
CA ALA A 225 -10.70 21.81 -9.26
C ALA A 225 -10.68 23.26 -8.76
N HIS A 226 -10.83 23.47 -7.45
CA HIS A 226 -10.74 24.80 -6.84
C HIS A 226 -9.34 25.41 -7.00
N PHE A 227 -8.27 24.65 -6.79
CA PHE A 227 -6.91 25.14 -7.01
C PHE A 227 -6.62 25.45 -8.47
N ALA A 228 -7.05 24.58 -9.40
CA ALA A 228 -6.91 24.83 -10.82
C ALA A 228 -7.64 26.11 -11.26
N ARG A 229 -8.87 26.33 -10.76
CA ARG A 229 -9.64 27.55 -11.03
C ARG A 229 -8.95 28.80 -10.47
N ARG A 230 -8.42 28.72 -9.24
CA ARG A 230 -7.70 29.84 -8.60
C ARG A 230 -6.39 30.16 -9.32
N GLU A 231 -5.70 29.17 -9.86
CA GLU A 231 -4.47 29.36 -10.63
C GLU A 231 -4.76 30.06 -11.98
N LEU A 232 -5.86 29.70 -12.64
CA LEU A 232 -6.33 30.38 -13.85
C LEU A 232 -6.69 31.85 -13.57
N GLU A 233 -7.44 32.11 -12.50
CA GLU A 233 -7.82 33.48 -12.09
C GLU A 233 -6.58 34.33 -11.75
N MET A 234 -5.59 33.75 -11.06
CA MET A 234 -4.31 34.42 -10.78
C MET A 234 -3.52 34.72 -12.07
N ARG A 235 -3.54 33.84 -13.07
CA ARG A 235 -2.90 34.09 -14.37
C ARG A 235 -3.60 35.20 -15.14
N GLU A 236 -4.93 35.22 -15.16
CA GLU A 236 -5.73 36.26 -15.85
C GLU A 236 -5.55 37.63 -15.20
N THR A 237 -5.61 37.71 -13.87
CA THR A 237 -5.37 38.96 -13.14
C THR A 237 -3.94 39.48 -13.33
N LYS A 238 -2.95 38.60 -13.44
CA LYS A 238 -1.57 38.99 -13.80
C LYS A 238 -1.49 39.53 -15.23
N ARG A 239 -2.08 38.83 -16.21
CA ARG A 239 -2.08 39.24 -17.63
C ARG A 239 -2.78 40.57 -17.84
N THR A 240 -3.89 40.83 -17.16
CA THR A 240 -4.61 42.12 -17.24
C THR A 240 -3.83 43.26 -16.60
N ARG A 241 -3.14 43.02 -15.47
CA ARG A 241 -2.23 44.01 -14.85
C ARG A 241 -1.06 44.35 -15.77
N GLU A 242 -0.44 43.35 -16.38
CA GLU A 242 0.66 43.53 -17.34
C GLU A 242 0.20 44.28 -18.59
N SER A 243 -0.96 43.93 -19.15
CA SER A 243 -1.56 44.63 -20.29
C SER A 243 -1.87 46.10 -19.99
N ARG A 244 -2.44 46.40 -18.81
CA ARG A 244 -2.67 47.79 -18.39
C ARG A 244 -1.35 48.56 -18.26
N LYS A 245 -0.34 47.98 -17.60
CA LYS A 245 0.99 48.59 -17.49
C LYS A 245 1.61 48.84 -18.87
N ALA A 246 1.50 47.88 -19.79
CA ALA A 246 2.02 48.01 -21.15
C ALA A 246 1.32 49.16 -21.90
N LYS A 247 -0.01 49.23 -21.86
CA LYS A 247 -0.79 50.31 -22.48
C LYS A 247 -0.40 51.68 -21.93
N TYR A 248 -0.28 51.78 -20.60
CA TYR A 248 0.17 53.01 -19.98
C TYR A 248 1.59 53.41 -20.37
N ILE A 249 2.54 52.47 -20.45
CA ILE A 249 3.92 52.74 -20.90
C ILE A 249 3.93 53.26 -22.33
N GLN A 250 3.12 52.66 -23.21
CA GLN A 250 2.96 53.07 -24.60
C GLN A 250 2.38 54.50 -24.72
N ASP A 251 1.33 54.81 -23.95
CA ASP A 251 0.64 56.10 -24.04
C ASP A 251 1.41 57.25 -23.33
N SER A 252 2.21 56.95 -22.30
CA SER A 252 2.88 57.98 -21.47
C SER A 252 4.39 58.15 -21.73
N GLY A 253 4.94 57.46 -22.74
CA GLY A 253 6.33 57.65 -23.18
C GLY A 253 7.39 57.11 -22.21
N GLY A 254 7.06 56.12 -21.39
CA GLY A 254 8.00 55.40 -20.49
C GLY A 254 8.57 56.19 -19.30
N LEU A 255 8.86 57.48 -19.44
CA LEU A 255 9.56 58.28 -18.42
C LEU A 255 8.70 58.63 -17.19
N LYS A 256 7.40 58.89 -17.37
CA LYS A 256 6.50 59.28 -16.26
C LYS A 256 6.21 58.12 -15.29
N TYR A 257 6.21 56.88 -15.77
CA TYR A 257 5.89 55.71 -14.96
C TYR A 257 6.97 55.41 -13.91
N THR A 258 8.24 55.61 -14.27
CA THR A 258 9.39 55.44 -13.38
C THR A 258 9.42 56.52 -12.30
N ALA A 259 9.11 57.77 -12.66
CA ALA A 259 9.07 58.89 -11.72
C ALA A 259 7.97 58.73 -10.64
N ILE A 260 6.76 58.32 -11.02
CA ILE A 260 5.65 58.09 -10.09
C ILE A 260 5.92 56.89 -9.17
N ALA A 261 6.53 55.82 -9.69
CA ALA A 261 6.90 54.65 -8.88
C ALA A 261 8.01 54.96 -7.86
N MET A 262 8.93 55.88 -8.18
CA MET A 262 9.94 56.36 -7.23
C MET A 262 9.34 57.30 -6.16
N ALA A 263 8.40 58.17 -6.53
CA ALA A 263 7.76 59.11 -5.59
C ALA A 263 6.89 58.43 -4.51
N ASN A 264 6.26 57.30 -4.82
CA ASN A 264 5.43 56.57 -3.84
C ASN A 264 6.24 55.69 -2.87
N ARG A 265 7.53 55.44 -3.14
CA ARG A 265 8.43 54.73 -2.20
C ARG A 265 8.94 55.62 -1.07
N THR A 266 9.00 56.94 -1.29
CA THR A 266 9.56 57.90 -0.33
C THR A 266 8.57 58.39 0.73
N VAL A 267 7.28 58.05 0.63
CA VAL A 267 6.23 58.53 1.57
C VAL A 267 5.84 57.47 2.62
N GLY A 268 6.43 56.28 2.56
CA GLY A 268 6.11 55.16 3.45
C GLY A 268 7.19 54.75 4.46
N SER A 269 8.23 55.58 4.65
CA SER A 269 9.29 55.38 5.64
C SER A 269 9.14 56.33 6.82
#